data_AF-A0A7S3F5J4-F1
#
_entry.id   AF-A0A7S3F5J4-F1
#
_cell.length_a   1.000
_cell.length_b   1.000
_cell.length_c   1.000
_cell.angle_alpha   90.00
_cell.angle_beta   90.00
_cell.angle_gamma   90.00
#
_symmetry.space_group_name_H-M   'P 1'
#
loop_
_entity.id
_entity.type
_entity.pdbx_description
1 polymer ?
#
loop_
_entity_poly.entity_id
_entity_poly.type
_entity_poly.pdbx_seq_one_letter_code
_entity_poly.pdbx_strand_id
1 'polypeptide(L)'
;ARRGAGSASGAHGGGGRRALQLVVLEADNVLADLHLNAHLPALNQALKQHGAVWEADKTLYQSCLRMPHDGSFESVARAMFLAKGWPAAAGEDSEARAEFCAKLHASKRKAFVAMLEAGEVQLRTGVQELVDAAAAGGGQGGVL
;
A
#
# COMPACT_ATOMS: atom_id res chain seq x y z
N ALA A 1 25.82 -31.53 66.82
CA ALA A 1 25.10 -32.52 65.96
C ALA A 1 23.61 -32.16 66.04
N ARG A 2 22.79 -31.97 65.00
CA ARG A 2 22.67 -32.56 63.66
C ARG A 2 22.19 -31.50 62.64
N ARG A 3 22.38 -31.83 61.36
CA ARG A 3 21.98 -31.11 60.13
C ARG A 3 20.47 -31.22 59.84
N GLY A 4 20.00 -30.31 58.99
CA GLY A 4 18.81 -30.43 58.12
C GLY A 4 18.62 -29.09 57.39
N ALA A 5 19.29 -28.84 56.26
CA ALA A 5 18.88 -29.20 54.88
C ALA A 5 17.56 -28.52 54.48
N GLY A 6 17.66 -27.62 53.50
CA GLY A 6 16.58 -26.74 53.06
C GLY A 6 15.53 -27.38 52.18
N SER A 7 14.53 -26.58 51.83
CA SER A 7 13.82 -26.69 50.55
C SER A 7 13.31 -25.30 50.16
N ALA A 8 13.98 -24.69 49.19
CA ALA A 8 13.42 -23.62 48.39
C ALA A 8 12.54 -24.29 47.33
N SER A 9 11.23 -24.35 47.58
CA SER A 9 10.21 -24.51 46.56
C SER A 9 9.97 -23.11 45.98
N GLY A 10 9.99 -22.83 44.69
CA GLY A 10 9.80 -23.66 43.52
C GLY A 10 9.12 -22.75 42.50
N ALA A 11 9.79 -22.53 41.36
CA ALA A 11 9.28 -21.99 40.09
C ALA A 11 8.29 -20.80 40.14
N HIS A 12 8.78 -19.59 39.88
CA HIS A 12 7.92 -18.57 39.27
C HIS A 12 7.62 -19.00 37.82
N GLY A 13 6.33 -19.12 37.55
CA GLY A 13 5.75 -19.71 36.34
C GLY A 13 6.21 -19.03 35.06
N GLY A 14 6.29 -19.84 34.01
CA GLY A 14 6.59 -19.39 32.66
C GLY A 14 5.67 -18.27 32.25
N GLY A 15 6.26 -17.12 31.91
CA GLY A 15 5.57 -16.03 31.24
C GLY A 15 5.05 -16.53 29.91
N GLY A 16 3.79 -16.94 29.87
CA GLY A 16 3.10 -17.28 28.64
C GLY A 16 3.18 -16.09 27.70
N ARG A 17 3.89 -16.28 26.57
CA ARG A 17 3.92 -15.27 25.51
C ARG A 17 2.46 -15.03 25.11
N ARG A 18 1.94 -13.81 25.31
CA ARG A 18 0.62 -13.46 24.79
C ARG A 18 0.68 -13.61 23.28
N ALA A 19 -0.13 -14.50 22.73
CA ALA A 19 -0.30 -14.61 21.30
C ALA A 19 -0.90 -13.31 20.76
N LEU A 20 -0.38 -12.82 19.63
CA LEU A 20 -1.02 -11.73 18.88
C LEU A 20 -2.39 -12.22 18.44
N GLN A 21 -3.46 -11.56 18.86
CA GLN A 21 -4.83 -11.95 18.50
C GLN A 21 -5.23 -11.43 17.12
N LEU A 22 -4.70 -10.26 16.72
CA LEU A 22 -5.02 -9.60 15.46
C LEU A 22 -3.80 -8.83 14.94
N VAL A 23 -3.50 -8.99 13.66
CA VAL A 23 -2.54 -8.16 12.91
C VAL A 23 -3.28 -7.49 11.75
N VAL A 24 -3.22 -6.16 11.69
CA VAL A 24 -3.79 -5.36 10.61
C VAL A 24 -2.66 -4.57 9.96
N LEU A 25 -2.48 -4.75 8.66
CA LEU A 25 -1.40 -4.12 7.88
C LEU A 25 -2.00 -3.24 6.79
N GLU A 26 -1.48 -2.03 6.63
CA GLU A 26 -1.74 -1.24 5.42
C GLU A 26 -1.15 -1.96 4.19
N ALA A 27 -1.83 -1.89 3.05
CA ALA A 27 -1.26 -2.44 1.82
C ALA A 27 -0.07 -1.59 1.34
N ASP A 28 -0.34 -0.29 1.14
CA ASP A 28 0.60 0.64 0.51
C ASP A 28 1.78 0.94 1.44
N ASN A 29 2.99 0.63 0.96
CA ASN A 29 4.27 0.83 1.63
C ASN A 29 4.43 0.11 2.98
N VAL A 30 3.51 -0.78 3.39
CA VAL A 30 3.72 -1.69 4.53
C VAL A 30 3.83 -3.12 4.03
N LEU A 31 2.84 -3.64 3.29
CA LEU A 31 2.98 -4.96 2.66
C LEU A 31 4.06 -4.95 1.56
N ALA A 32 4.03 -3.95 0.70
CA ALA A 32 4.94 -3.79 -0.43
C ALA A 32 5.13 -2.31 -0.76
N ASP A 33 6.23 -1.94 -1.43
CA ASP A 33 6.49 -0.56 -1.87
C ASP A 33 5.64 -0.19 -3.11
N LEU A 34 4.32 -0.24 -2.96
CA LEU A 34 3.33 -0.19 -4.05
C LEU A 34 3.32 1.14 -4.81
N HIS A 35 3.57 2.26 -4.13
CA HIS A 35 3.47 3.58 -4.77
C HIS A 35 4.39 3.74 -5.97
N LEU A 36 5.67 3.40 -5.80
CA LEU A 36 6.66 3.56 -6.86
C LEU A 36 6.76 2.33 -7.75
N ASN A 37 6.52 1.15 -7.22
CA ASN A 37 6.70 -0.10 -7.95
C ASN A 37 5.43 -0.57 -8.67
N ALA A 38 4.27 0.04 -8.42
CA ALA A 38 3.00 -0.35 -9.04
C ALA A 38 2.10 0.83 -9.39
N HIS A 39 1.76 1.71 -8.43
CA HIS A 39 0.81 2.81 -8.69
C HIS A 39 1.33 3.80 -9.73
N LEU A 40 2.57 4.23 -9.62
CA LEU A 40 3.18 5.18 -10.56
C LEU A 40 3.34 4.59 -11.97
N PRO A 41 3.91 3.38 -12.18
CA PRO A 41 3.94 2.76 -13.50
C PRO A 41 2.55 2.56 -14.11
N ALA A 42 1.59 2.06 -13.32
CA ALA A 42 0.21 1.85 -13.79
C ALA A 42 -0.49 3.17 -14.16
N LEU A 43 -0.22 4.25 -13.41
CA LEU A 43 -0.69 5.59 -13.73
C LEU A 43 -0.09 6.07 -15.06
N ASN A 44 1.23 5.98 -15.25
CA ASN A 44 1.88 6.44 -16.48
C ASN A 44 1.41 5.64 -17.71
N GLN A 45 1.21 4.32 -17.55
CA GLN A 45 0.62 3.49 -18.59
C GLN A 45 -0.79 3.98 -18.96
N ALA A 46 -1.63 4.27 -17.95
CA ALA A 46 -2.98 4.80 -18.19
C ALA A 46 -2.94 6.20 -18.81
N LEU A 47 -2.08 7.10 -18.34
CA LEU A 47 -1.92 8.46 -18.90
C LEU A 47 -1.57 8.39 -20.39
N LYS A 48 -0.61 7.53 -20.76
CA LYS A 48 -0.22 7.30 -22.15
C LYS A 48 -1.36 6.75 -22.99
N GLN A 49 -2.14 5.79 -22.47
CA GLN A 49 -3.32 5.25 -23.16
C GLN A 49 -4.39 6.31 -23.43
N HIS A 50 -4.48 7.31 -22.55
CA HIS A 50 -5.45 8.41 -22.64
C HIS A 50 -4.86 9.69 -23.26
N GLY A 51 -3.73 9.57 -23.98
CA GLY A 51 -3.19 10.65 -24.81
C GLY A 51 -2.45 11.75 -24.04
N ALA A 52 -2.00 11.50 -22.81
CA ALA A 52 -1.08 12.41 -22.14
C ALA A 52 0.27 12.44 -22.89
N VAL A 53 0.80 13.65 -23.11
CA VAL A 53 2.09 13.89 -23.77
C VAL A 53 3.25 14.01 -22.76
N TRP A 54 2.97 13.75 -21.49
CA TRP A 54 3.91 13.77 -20.39
C TRP A 54 3.70 12.54 -19.50
N GLU A 55 4.73 12.20 -18.74
CA GLU A 55 4.69 11.14 -17.74
C GLU A 55 5.00 11.74 -16.37
N ALA A 56 4.41 11.19 -15.32
CA ALA A 56 4.76 11.55 -13.95
C ALA A 56 6.11 10.92 -13.61
N ASP A 57 7.09 11.73 -13.24
CA ASP A 57 8.29 11.24 -12.58
C ASP A 57 8.03 11.01 -11.08
N LYS A 58 8.98 10.35 -10.41
CA LYS A 58 8.91 10.08 -8.97
C LYS A 58 8.74 11.36 -8.14
N THR A 59 9.41 12.44 -8.52
CA THR A 59 9.41 13.71 -7.77
C THR A 59 8.05 14.38 -7.82
N LEU A 60 7.44 14.47 -9.01
CA LEU A 60 6.08 14.97 -9.20
C LEU A 60 5.09 14.11 -8.42
N TYR A 61 5.14 12.79 -8.62
CA TYR A 61 4.20 11.87 -7.99
C TYR A 61 4.20 11.97 -6.47
N GLN A 62 5.39 11.93 -5.85
CA GLN A 62 5.54 12.08 -4.41
C GLN A 62 5.14 13.47 -3.90
N SER A 63 5.30 14.53 -4.72
CA SER A 63 4.88 15.87 -4.34
C SER A 63 3.35 15.99 -4.35
N CYS A 64 2.68 15.39 -5.33
CA CYS A 64 1.22 15.34 -5.37
C CYS A 64 0.63 14.51 -4.22
N LEU A 65 1.27 13.40 -3.81
CA LEU A 65 0.86 12.62 -2.63
C LEU A 65 1.01 13.37 -1.30
N ARG A 66 1.82 14.43 -1.24
CA ARG A 66 1.98 15.25 -0.03
C ARG A 66 0.99 16.40 0.04
N MET A 67 0.26 16.67 -1.04
CA MET A 67 -0.78 17.71 -1.04
C MET A 67 -1.99 17.23 -0.23
N PRO A 68 -2.75 18.13 0.41
CA PRO A 68 -4.02 17.77 1.02
C PRO A 68 -4.94 17.08 0.01
N HIS A 69 -5.35 15.85 0.31
CA HIS A 69 -6.16 15.03 -0.57
C HIS A 69 -7.08 14.11 0.25
N ASP A 70 -8.18 13.69 -0.34
CA ASP A 70 -9.16 12.76 0.24
C ASP A 70 -8.72 11.28 0.18
N GLY A 71 -7.52 11.02 -0.35
CA GLY A 71 -6.98 9.67 -0.53
C GLY A 71 -7.42 9.01 -1.84
N SER A 72 -8.29 9.67 -2.62
CA SER A 72 -8.72 9.16 -3.91
C SER A 72 -7.63 9.29 -4.97
N PHE A 73 -7.68 8.38 -5.95
CA PHE A 73 -6.87 8.51 -7.16
C PHE A 73 -7.14 9.82 -7.89
N GLU A 74 -8.40 10.27 -7.90
CA GLU A 74 -8.81 11.48 -8.62
C GLU A 74 -8.12 12.73 -8.04
N SER A 75 -8.09 12.89 -6.72
CA SER A 75 -7.47 14.08 -6.10
C SER A 75 -5.98 14.17 -6.40
N VAL A 76 -5.27 13.03 -6.36
CA VAL A 76 -3.85 12.94 -6.72
C VAL A 76 -3.62 13.21 -8.21
N ALA A 77 -4.44 12.65 -9.10
CA ALA A 77 -4.35 12.90 -10.54
C ALA A 77 -4.63 14.36 -10.90
N ARG A 78 -5.65 14.98 -10.28
CA ARG A 78 -5.96 16.41 -10.48
C ARG A 78 -4.81 17.31 -10.06
N ALA A 79 -4.12 17.00 -8.96
CA ALA A 79 -2.92 17.74 -8.57
C ALA A 79 -1.82 17.68 -9.65
N MET A 80 -1.66 16.54 -10.33
CA MET A 80 -0.72 16.43 -11.46
C MET A 80 -1.20 17.22 -12.68
N PHE A 81 -2.49 17.19 -12.99
CA PHE A 81 -3.05 17.96 -14.11
C PHE A 81 -2.95 19.48 -13.89
N LEU A 82 -3.06 19.94 -12.65
CA LEU A 82 -2.78 21.34 -12.32
C LEU A 82 -1.31 21.70 -12.52
N ALA A 83 -0.38 20.76 -12.30
CA ALA A 83 1.05 20.99 -12.44
C ALA A 83 1.58 20.81 -13.88
N LYS A 84 0.99 19.90 -14.66
CA LYS A 84 1.48 19.48 -16.00
C LYS A 84 0.50 19.78 -17.14
N GLY A 85 -0.71 20.22 -16.83
CA GLY A 85 -1.79 20.39 -17.78
C GLY A 85 -2.65 19.12 -17.91
N TRP A 86 -3.93 19.33 -18.18
CA TRP A 86 -4.87 18.27 -18.49
C TRP A 86 -4.54 17.63 -19.84
N PRO A 87 -4.66 16.29 -19.98
CA PRO A 87 -4.64 15.65 -21.30
C PRO A 87 -5.74 16.21 -22.20
N ALA A 88 -5.47 16.37 -23.50
CA ALA A 88 -6.43 16.95 -24.44
C ALA A 88 -7.77 16.18 -24.48
N ALA A 89 -7.72 14.86 -24.24
CA ALA A 89 -8.90 14.00 -24.18
C ALA A 89 -9.81 14.24 -22.96
N ALA A 90 -9.40 15.05 -21.99
CA ALA A 90 -10.16 15.28 -20.76
C ALA A 90 -11.30 16.30 -20.91
N GLY A 91 -11.33 17.07 -21.99
CA GLY A 91 -12.27 18.18 -22.15
C GLY A 91 -12.00 19.36 -21.20
N GLU A 92 -12.85 20.38 -21.29
CA GLU A 92 -12.66 21.65 -20.59
C GLU A 92 -13.60 21.83 -19.40
N ASP A 93 -14.82 21.29 -19.49
CA ASP A 93 -15.81 21.38 -18.42
C ASP A 93 -15.57 20.35 -17.30
N SER A 94 -16.27 20.54 -16.19
CA SER A 94 -16.10 19.71 -14.99
C SER A 94 -16.65 18.30 -15.15
N GLU A 95 -17.66 18.10 -16.00
CA GLU A 95 -18.30 16.79 -16.20
C GLU A 95 -17.40 15.90 -17.07
N ALA A 96 -16.91 16.43 -18.19
CA ALA A 96 -15.95 15.77 -19.06
C ALA A 96 -14.67 15.37 -18.30
N ARG A 97 -14.17 16.26 -17.43
CA ARG A 97 -12.99 15.98 -16.59
C ARG A 97 -13.25 14.91 -15.54
N ALA A 98 -14.43 14.88 -14.93
CA ALA A 98 -14.82 13.82 -14.00
C ALA A 98 -14.90 12.46 -14.71
N GLU A 99 -15.53 12.41 -15.89
CA GLU A 99 -15.57 11.20 -16.71
C GLU A 99 -14.18 10.73 -17.12
N PHE A 100 -13.30 11.67 -17.51
CA PHE A 100 -11.92 11.38 -17.85
C PHE A 100 -11.18 10.74 -16.67
N CYS A 101 -11.26 11.33 -15.48
CA CYS A 101 -10.66 10.77 -14.27
C CYS A 101 -11.17 9.36 -13.97
N ALA A 102 -12.46 9.09 -14.17
CA ALA A 102 -13.03 7.75 -13.99
C ALA A 102 -12.47 6.72 -15.00
N LYS A 103 -12.41 7.09 -16.30
CA LYS A 103 -11.84 6.24 -17.36
C LYS A 103 -10.35 5.98 -17.14
N LEU A 104 -9.61 7.01 -16.72
CA LEU A 104 -8.20 6.90 -16.38
C LEU A 104 -7.98 5.98 -15.17
N HIS A 105 -8.78 6.13 -14.11
CA HIS A 105 -8.69 5.28 -12.92
C HIS A 105 -8.98 3.81 -13.26
N ALA A 106 -9.99 3.53 -14.07
CA ALA A 106 -10.29 2.17 -14.52
C ALA A 106 -9.11 1.53 -15.28
N SER A 107 -8.48 2.31 -16.16
CA SER A 107 -7.32 1.86 -16.94
C SER A 107 -6.08 1.64 -16.05
N LYS A 108 -5.83 2.56 -15.11
CA LYS A 108 -4.78 2.41 -14.08
C LYS A 108 -5.00 1.16 -13.24
N ARG A 109 -6.25 0.87 -12.84
CA ARG A 109 -6.56 -0.31 -12.03
C ARG A 109 -6.25 -1.60 -12.79
N LYS A 110 -6.61 -1.66 -14.08
CA LYS A 110 -6.29 -2.82 -14.93
C LYS A 110 -4.77 -3.03 -15.04
N ALA A 111 -4.00 -1.96 -15.27
CA ALA A 111 -2.55 -2.05 -15.32
C ALA A 111 -1.96 -2.49 -13.97
N PHE A 112 -2.42 -1.90 -12.86
CA PHE A 112 -1.98 -2.25 -11.51
C PHE A 112 -2.22 -3.73 -11.18
N VAL A 113 -3.42 -4.26 -11.45
CA VAL A 113 -3.74 -5.67 -11.22
C VAL A 113 -2.85 -6.59 -12.06
N ALA A 114 -2.63 -6.25 -13.34
CA ALA A 114 -1.75 -7.04 -14.21
C ALA A 114 -0.31 -7.13 -13.66
N MET A 115 0.23 -6.04 -13.10
CA MET A 115 1.56 -6.04 -12.47
C MET A 115 1.62 -6.95 -11.24
N LEU A 116 0.55 -6.96 -10.43
CA LEU A 116 0.47 -7.85 -9.26
C LEU A 116 0.36 -9.33 -9.68
N GLU A 117 -0.49 -9.64 -10.65
CA GLU A 117 -0.66 -10.99 -11.20
C GLU A 117 0.63 -11.51 -11.86
N ALA A 118 1.43 -10.63 -12.44
CA ALA A 118 2.74 -10.96 -13.00
C ALA A 118 3.84 -11.16 -11.94
N GLY A 119 3.56 -10.90 -10.65
CA GLY A 119 4.55 -11.03 -9.57
C GLY A 119 5.66 -9.98 -9.64
N GLU A 120 5.42 -8.83 -10.26
CA GLU A 120 6.42 -7.75 -10.42
C GLU A 120 6.69 -7.01 -9.11
N VAL A 121 5.85 -7.21 -8.10
CA VAL A 121 5.87 -6.47 -6.83
C VAL A 121 6.06 -7.43 -5.67
N GLN A 122 7.16 -7.23 -4.95
CA GLN A 122 7.55 -8.10 -3.84
C GLN A 122 7.09 -7.54 -2.50
N LEU A 123 6.79 -8.45 -1.57
CA LEU A 123 6.58 -8.08 -0.17
C LEU A 123 7.84 -7.43 0.40
N ARG A 124 7.66 -6.47 1.32
CA ARG A 124 8.76 -5.92 2.10
C ARG A 124 9.37 -7.01 2.98
N THR A 125 10.67 -6.91 3.20
CA THR A 125 11.41 -7.81 4.09
C THR A 125 10.74 -7.90 5.46
N GLY A 126 10.53 -9.13 5.94
CA GLY A 126 9.91 -9.41 7.23
C GLY A 126 8.38 -9.45 7.25
N VAL A 127 7.69 -9.01 6.19
CA VAL A 127 6.21 -9.06 6.14
C VAL A 127 5.71 -10.50 6.12
N GLN A 128 6.30 -11.36 5.28
CA GLN A 128 5.93 -12.77 5.23
C GLN A 128 6.17 -13.45 6.60
N GLU A 129 7.34 -13.23 7.20
CA GLU A 129 7.69 -13.76 8.52
C GLU A 129 6.71 -13.31 9.62
N LEU A 130 6.29 -12.04 9.58
CA LEU A 130 5.32 -11.48 10.53
C LEU A 130 3.95 -12.16 10.37
N VAL A 131 3.47 -12.31 9.14
CA VAL A 131 2.18 -12.95 8.85
C VAL A 131 2.21 -14.42 9.27
N ASP A 132 3.27 -15.14 8.95
CA ASP A 132 3.44 -16.55 9.32
C ASP A 132 3.50 -16.73 10.84
N ALA A 133 4.21 -15.85 11.55
CA ALA A 133 4.30 -15.88 13.01
C ALA A 133 2.95 -15.59 13.68
N ALA A 134 2.17 -14.65 13.15
CA ALA A 134 0.83 -14.36 13.66
C ALA A 134 -0.12 -15.55 13.44
N ALA A 135 -0.08 -16.17 12.25
CA ALA A 135 -0.89 -17.34 11.94
C ALA A 135 -0.54 -18.55 12.83
N ALA A 136 0.75 -18.81 13.06
CA ALA A 136 1.21 -19.91 13.93
C ALA A 136 0.78 -19.73 15.40
N GLY A 137 0.56 -18.48 15.84
CA GLY A 137 0.05 -18.14 17.17
C GLY A 137 -1.46 -18.24 17.33
N GLY A 138 -2.20 -18.62 16.28
CA GLY A 138 -3.67 -18.61 16.27
C GLY A 138 -4.28 -17.21 16.14
N GLY A 139 -3.49 -16.22 15.72
CA GLY A 139 -3.94 -14.86 15.45
C GLY A 139 -4.70 -14.73 14.14
N GLN A 140 -5.52 -13.69 14.02
CA GLN A 140 -6.22 -13.31 12.79
C GLN A 140 -5.46 -12.21 12.03
N GLY A 141 -5.63 -12.15 10.71
CA GLY A 141 -5.00 -11.16 9.84
C GLY A 141 -6.02 -10.34 9.05
N GLY A 142 -5.72 -9.05 8.84
CA GLY A 142 -6.50 -8.14 8.00
C GLY A 142 -5.62 -7.12 7.29
N VAL A 143 -6.16 -6.50 6.24
CA VAL A 143 -5.52 -5.41 5.49
C VAL A 143 -6.44 -4.18 5.52
N LEU A 144 -5.86 -2.99 5.74
CA LEU A 144 -6.55 -1.69 5.63
C LEU A 144 -6.33 -1.08 4.24
#